data_AF-A0A6P7GYJ7-F1
#
_entry.id   AF-A0A6P7GYJ7-F1
#
_cell.length_a   1.000
_cell.length_b   1.000
_cell.length_c   1.000
_cell.angle_alpha   90.00
_cell.angle_beta   90.00
_cell.angle_gamma   90.00
#
_symmetry.space_group_name_H-M   'P 1'
#
loop_
_entity.id
_entity.type
_entity.pdbx_description
1 polymer ?
#
loop_
_entity_poly.entity_id
_entity_poly.type
_entity_poly.pdbx_seq_one_letter_code
_entity_poly.pdbx_strand_id
1 'polypeptide(L)'
;MDIFATLFLGCVSVLFGIILTLSVQYYVLYVYLKKSPVAKPSVTKNSTDYSLPQDIKKKLETEDFSDRGKGDSLPISLVLQFLFHELRHSEYIKRWLYKKLSLEFDELLTKTTIGKFFDSITIRDMHLGTEFPDIKEITVDNVKLDKKEGYIETVSLCLSLDYTGNFLLSIDAKMKFGKTAYLSIK
;
A
#
# COMPACT_ATOMS: atom_id res chain seq x y z
N MET A 1 60.75 -8.31 -43.98
CA MET A 1 59.79 -8.52 -42.89
C MET A 1 58.43 -8.71 -43.54
N ASP A 2 57.82 -9.87 -43.34
CA ASP A 2 56.72 -10.34 -44.17
C ASP A 2 55.43 -9.57 -43.90
N ILE A 3 54.80 -9.07 -44.96
CA ILE A 3 53.53 -8.33 -44.95
C ILE A 3 52.43 -9.07 -44.17
N PHE A 4 52.46 -10.41 -44.19
CA PHE A 4 51.57 -11.26 -43.40
C PHE A 4 51.76 -11.10 -41.89
N ALA A 5 53.01 -10.94 -41.41
CA ALA A 5 53.30 -10.74 -39.99
C ALA A 5 52.79 -9.38 -39.50
N THR A 6 52.92 -8.32 -40.32
CA THR A 6 52.39 -6.99 -39.99
C THR A 6 50.86 -6.95 -39.98
N LEU A 7 50.20 -7.67 -40.90
CA LEU A 7 48.74 -7.79 -40.93
C LEU A 7 48.20 -8.56 -39.72
N PHE A 8 48.87 -9.66 -39.35
CA PHE A 8 48.51 -10.44 -38.17
C PHE A 8 48.65 -9.62 -36.88
N LEU A 9 49.75 -8.89 -36.72
CA LEU A 9 49.98 -8.04 -35.56
C LEU A 9 48.95 -6.91 -35.46
N GLY A 10 48.57 -6.31 -36.58
CA GLY A 10 47.49 -5.31 -36.64
C GLY A 10 46.15 -5.89 -36.19
N CYS A 11 45.81 -7.10 -36.64
CA CYS A 11 44.55 -7.76 -36.27
C CYS A 11 44.49 -8.08 -34.76
N VAL A 12 45.58 -8.55 -34.17
CA VAL A 12 45.69 -8.80 -32.72
C VAL A 12 45.55 -7.50 -31.93
N SER A 13 46.17 -6.41 -32.39
CA SER A 13 46.06 -5.10 -31.73
C SER A 13 44.63 -4.56 -31.75
N VAL A 14 43.91 -4.70 -32.87
CA VAL A 14 42.51 -4.29 -32.99
C VAL A 14 41.61 -5.12 -32.09
N LEU A 15 41.79 -6.45 -32.06
CA LEU A 15 41.03 -7.33 -31.17
C LEU A 15 41.26 -6.98 -29.69
N PHE A 16 42.51 -6.69 -29.32
CA PHE A 16 42.83 -6.26 -27.96
C PHE A 16 42.17 -4.91 -27.62
N GLY A 17 42.17 -3.96 -28.56
CA GLY A 17 41.48 -2.68 -28.42
C GLY A 17 39.96 -2.83 -28.25
N ILE A 18 39.33 -3.74 -29.02
CA ILE A 18 37.90 -4.05 -28.88
C ILE A 18 37.62 -4.63 -27.48
N ILE A 19 38.39 -5.61 -27.03
CA ILE A 19 38.20 -6.24 -25.72
C ILE A 19 38.37 -5.22 -24.59
N LEU A 20 39.38 -4.34 -24.68
CA LEU A 20 39.64 -3.31 -23.68
C LEU A 20 38.49 -2.28 -23.62
N THR A 21 38.03 -1.81 -24.78
CA THR A 21 36.93 -0.83 -24.85
C THR A 21 35.61 -1.42 -24.34
N LEU A 22 35.28 -2.67 -24.70
CA LEU A 22 34.10 -3.39 -24.21
C LEU A 22 34.16 -3.61 -22.69
N SER A 23 35.33 -3.95 -22.16
CA SER A 23 35.54 -4.12 -20.71
C SER A 23 35.33 -2.81 -19.94
N VAL A 24 35.84 -1.69 -20.46
CA VAL A 24 35.64 -0.37 -19.84
C VAL A 24 34.17 0.04 -19.89
N GLN A 25 33.49 -0.13 -21.02
CA GLN A 25 32.06 0.17 -21.14
C GLN A 25 31.23 -0.68 -20.16
N TYR A 26 31.52 -1.98 -20.06
CA TYR A 26 30.87 -2.87 -19.10
C TYR A 26 31.10 -2.40 -17.66
N TYR A 27 32.33 -2.02 -17.30
CA TYR A 27 32.65 -1.53 -15.96
C TYR A 27 31.90 -0.24 -15.61
N VAL A 28 31.89 0.74 -16.52
CA VAL A 28 31.17 2.01 -16.32
C VAL A 28 29.67 1.76 -16.14
N LEU A 29 29.09 0.88 -16.96
CA LEU A 29 27.68 0.51 -16.90
C LEU A 29 27.36 -0.22 -15.58
N TYR A 30 28.21 -1.16 -15.14
CA TYR A 30 28.06 -1.84 -13.86
C TYR A 30 28.07 -0.87 -12.67
N VAL A 31 29.00 0.08 -12.65
CA VAL A 31 29.09 1.11 -11.58
C VAL A 31 27.87 2.04 -11.61
N TYR A 32 27.40 2.42 -12.79
CA TYR A 32 26.23 3.28 -12.95
C TYR A 32 24.94 2.60 -12.46
N LEU A 33 24.73 1.33 -12.81
CA LEU A 33 23.56 0.56 -12.33
C LEU A 33 23.59 0.32 -10.81
N LYS A 34 24.77 0.15 -10.22
CA LYS A 34 24.92 -0.09 -8.77
C LYS A 34 24.69 1.17 -7.93
N LYS A 35 24.90 2.38 -8.47
CA LYS A 35 24.53 3.65 -7.84
C LYS A 35 23.02 3.92 -7.96
N SER A 36 22.18 3.02 -7.46
CA SER A 36 20.76 3.32 -7.32
C SER A 36 20.53 4.21 -6.09
N PRO A 37 19.89 5.38 -6.22
CA PRO A 37 19.61 6.24 -5.06
C PRO A 37 18.64 5.53 -4.13
N VAL A 38 19.10 5.26 -2.90
CA VAL A 38 18.20 4.81 -1.82
C VAL A 38 17.28 5.98 -1.49
N ALA A 39 15.98 5.80 -1.70
CA ALA A 39 14.99 6.80 -1.34
C ALA A 39 15.14 7.15 0.16
N LYS A 40 15.51 8.40 0.44
CA LYS A 40 15.62 8.90 1.81
C LYS A 40 14.23 8.85 2.46
N PRO A 41 14.12 8.38 3.71
CA PRO A 41 12.84 8.34 4.40
C PRO A 41 12.32 9.77 4.62
N SER A 42 11.06 10.03 4.24
CA SER A 42 10.32 11.15 4.83
C SER A 42 9.94 10.74 6.23
N VAL A 43 10.69 11.24 7.22
CA VAL A 43 10.29 11.21 8.63
C VAL A 43 9.19 12.25 8.79
N THR A 44 7.95 11.90 8.43
CA THR A 44 6.80 12.73 8.78
C THR A 44 6.51 12.48 10.25
N LYS A 45 6.74 13.50 11.07
CA LYS A 45 6.43 13.49 12.50
C LYS A 45 4.94 13.19 12.69
N ASN A 46 4.66 12.17 13.48
CA ASN A 46 3.31 11.75 13.83
C ASN A 46 2.87 12.41 15.13
N SER A 47 1.91 13.32 15.01
CA SER A 47 1.01 13.71 16.09
C SER A 47 -0.16 14.46 15.47
N THR A 48 -1.05 13.71 14.83
CA THR A 48 -2.35 14.27 14.46
C THR A 48 -3.36 13.72 15.44
N ASP A 49 -3.74 14.57 16.39
CA ASP A 49 -4.79 14.30 17.36
C ASP A 49 -6.06 13.82 16.65
N TYR A 50 -6.77 12.91 17.31
CA TYR A 50 -8.03 12.42 16.80
C TYR A 50 -9.01 13.58 16.56
N SER A 51 -9.65 13.61 15.40
CA SER A 51 -10.75 14.54 15.12
C SER A 51 -11.99 13.73 14.76
N LEU A 52 -13.15 14.13 15.28
CA LEU A 52 -14.41 13.59 14.79
C LEU A 52 -14.69 14.18 13.39
N PRO A 53 -15.19 13.38 12.43
CA PRO A 53 -15.72 13.87 11.18
C PRO A 53 -16.73 14.99 11.43
N GLN A 54 -16.63 16.05 10.65
CA GLN A 54 -17.43 17.26 10.85
C GLN A 54 -18.94 17.02 10.72
N ASP A 55 -19.34 16.03 9.91
CA ASP A 55 -20.74 15.68 9.70
C ASP A 55 -21.38 15.05 10.94
N ILE A 56 -20.64 14.19 11.65
CA ILE A 56 -21.07 13.59 12.91
C ILE A 56 -21.10 14.66 14.01
N LYS A 57 -20.10 15.55 14.05
CA LYS A 57 -20.07 16.65 15.01
C LYS A 57 -21.27 17.59 14.84
N LYS A 58 -21.62 17.95 13.60
CA LYS A 58 -22.81 18.76 13.29
C LYS A 58 -24.10 18.06 13.68
N LYS A 59 -24.22 16.74 13.44
CA LYS A 59 -25.39 15.96 13.88
C LYS A 59 -25.52 15.94 15.40
N LEU A 60 -24.42 15.74 16.13
CA LEU A 60 -24.40 15.78 17.60
C LEU A 60 -24.73 17.16 18.18
N GLU A 61 -24.36 18.25 17.50
CA GLU A 61 -24.63 19.62 17.95
C GLU A 61 -26.05 20.10 17.59
N THR A 62 -26.71 19.46 16.62
CA THR A 62 -28.03 19.88 16.09
C THR A 62 -29.19 18.99 16.56
N GLU A 63 -28.96 17.71 16.85
CA GLU A 63 -30.01 16.78 17.28
C GLU A 63 -30.03 16.58 18.80
N ASP A 64 -31.08 17.06 19.47
CA ASP A 64 -31.54 16.42 20.70
C ASP A 64 -31.85 14.96 20.35
N PHE A 65 -31.24 14.01 21.07
CA PHE A 65 -31.38 12.54 20.90
C PHE A 65 -32.84 12.00 20.96
N SER A 66 -33.84 12.88 21.00
CA SER A 66 -35.26 12.62 21.10
C SER A 66 -35.96 12.35 19.76
N ASP A 67 -35.50 12.86 18.62
CA ASP A 67 -36.24 12.71 17.35
C ASP A 67 -35.78 11.49 16.53
N ARG A 68 -36.15 10.31 17.03
CA ARG A 68 -35.92 9.01 16.39
C ARG A 68 -36.77 8.89 15.12
N GLY A 69 -36.25 9.32 13.97
CA GLY A 69 -37.02 9.26 12.73
C GLY A 69 -36.28 8.93 11.43
N LYS A 70 -34.96 9.15 11.34
CA LYS A 70 -34.23 8.93 10.07
C LYS A 70 -32.86 8.29 10.28
N GLY A 71 -32.82 6.96 10.14
CA GLY A 71 -31.61 6.18 9.89
C GLY A 71 -30.97 5.56 11.14
N ASP A 72 -31.33 4.32 11.45
CA ASP A 72 -30.86 3.49 12.58
C ASP A 72 -29.34 3.20 12.63
N SER A 73 -28.51 3.84 11.79
CA SER A 73 -27.07 3.63 11.72
C SER A 73 -26.24 4.58 12.61
N LEU A 74 -26.85 5.59 13.25
CA LEU A 74 -26.11 6.52 14.12
C LEU A 74 -25.46 5.84 15.32
N PRO A 75 -26.14 4.97 16.10
CA PRO A 75 -25.53 4.34 17.26
C PRO A 75 -24.37 3.41 16.89
N ILE A 76 -24.51 2.65 15.80
CA ILE A 76 -23.45 1.74 15.34
C ILE A 76 -22.24 2.51 14.82
N SER A 77 -22.47 3.63 14.11
CA SER A 77 -21.41 4.52 13.65
C SER A 77 -20.61 5.09 14.84
N LEU A 78 -21.31 5.58 15.87
CA LEU A 78 -20.66 6.09 17.09
C LEU A 78 -19.87 5.01 17.84
N VAL A 79 -20.41 3.78 17.95
CA VAL A 79 -19.70 2.66 18.58
C VAL A 79 -18.44 2.31 17.80
N LEU A 80 -18.51 2.21 16.48
CA LEU A 80 -17.36 1.93 15.61
C LEU A 80 -16.32 3.03 15.68
N GLN A 81 -16.77 4.28 15.75
CA GLN A 81 -15.91 5.45 15.85
C GLN A 81 -15.20 5.52 17.20
N PHE A 82 -15.90 5.24 18.29
CA PHE A 82 -15.32 5.10 19.63
C PHE A 82 -14.31 3.96 19.65
N LEU A 83 -14.67 2.80 19.10
CA LEU A 83 -13.80 1.65 19.03
C LEU A 83 -12.53 1.98 18.24
N PHE A 84 -12.65 2.65 17.10
CA PHE A 84 -11.50 3.10 16.32
C PHE A 84 -10.61 4.06 17.10
N HIS A 85 -11.19 5.00 17.86
CA HIS A 85 -10.42 5.91 18.69
C HIS A 85 -9.56 5.16 19.72
N GLU A 86 -10.13 4.16 20.40
CA GLU A 86 -9.41 3.34 21.37
C GLU A 86 -8.36 2.45 20.70
N LEU A 87 -8.72 1.88 19.56
CA LEU A 87 -7.95 0.83 18.91
C LEU A 87 -6.88 1.32 17.93
N ARG A 88 -6.97 2.56 17.41
CA ARG A 88 -6.02 3.09 16.40
C ARG A 88 -4.57 3.16 16.90
N HIS A 89 -4.39 3.31 18.21
CA HIS A 89 -3.06 3.33 18.83
C HIS A 89 -2.61 1.95 19.33
N SER A 90 -3.47 0.93 19.22
CA SER A 90 -3.12 -0.44 19.58
C SER A 90 -2.12 -1.02 18.60
N GLU A 91 -0.96 -1.43 19.12
CA GLU A 91 0.06 -2.15 18.35
C GLU A 91 -0.46 -3.47 17.77
N TYR A 92 -1.48 -4.07 18.41
CA TYR A 92 -2.11 -5.29 17.92
C TYR A 92 -2.73 -5.10 16.54
N ILE A 93 -3.47 -4.00 16.34
CA ILE A 93 -4.19 -3.75 15.09
C ILE A 93 -3.24 -3.30 14.01
N LYS A 94 -2.24 -2.49 14.34
CA LYS A 94 -1.17 -2.17 13.39
C LYS A 94 -0.48 -3.43 12.90
N ARG A 95 -0.13 -4.36 13.80
CA ARG A 95 0.52 -5.62 13.43
C ARG A 95 -0.41 -6.53 12.63
N TRP A 96 -1.69 -6.60 13.00
CA TRP A 96 -2.69 -7.37 12.26
C TRP A 96 -2.88 -6.82 10.84
N LEU A 97 -3.05 -5.50 10.70
CA LEU A 97 -3.23 -4.83 9.42
C LEU A 97 -1.97 -4.93 8.55
N TYR A 98 -0.79 -4.77 9.15
CA TYR A 98 0.49 -5.00 8.46
C TYR A 98 0.56 -6.42 7.89
N LYS A 99 0.23 -7.43 8.70
CA LYS A 99 0.24 -8.84 8.28
C LYS A 99 -0.78 -9.08 7.17
N LYS A 100 -1.99 -8.54 7.30
CA LYS A 100 -3.05 -8.69 6.30
C LYS A 100 -2.65 -8.04 4.97
N LEU A 101 -2.20 -6.79 4.98
CA LEU A 101 -1.72 -6.10 3.77
C LEU A 101 -0.52 -6.78 3.13
N SER A 102 0.44 -7.26 3.93
CA SER A 102 1.59 -8.00 3.41
C SER A 102 1.15 -9.26 2.66
N LEU A 103 0.19 -10.02 3.22
CA LEU A 103 -0.37 -11.19 2.55
C LEU A 103 -1.09 -10.83 1.25
N GLU A 104 -1.88 -9.76 1.24
CA GLU A 104 -2.55 -9.28 0.01
C GLU A 104 -1.52 -8.84 -1.04
N PHE A 105 -0.44 -8.15 -0.65
CA PHE A 105 0.62 -7.77 -1.60
C PHE A 105 1.38 -8.97 -2.15
N ASP A 106 1.70 -9.97 -1.32
CA ASP A 106 2.33 -11.21 -1.78
C ASP A 106 1.41 -11.97 -2.74
N GLU A 107 0.12 -11.99 -2.45
CA GLU A 107 -0.89 -12.58 -3.33
C GLU A 107 -0.99 -11.82 -4.66
N LEU A 108 -1.00 -10.49 -4.63
CA LEU A 108 -1.02 -9.65 -5.83
C LEU A 108 0.24 -9.81 -6.69
N LEU A 109 1.42 -9.94 -6.05
CA LEU A 109 2.68 -10.24 -6.75
C LEU A 109 2.65 -11.61 -7.42
N THR A 110 2.04 -12.60 -6.78
CA THR A 110 2.00 -13.97 -7.28
C THR A 110 0.94 -14.17 -8.35
N LYS A 111 -0.26 -13.60 -8.15
CA LYS A 111 -1.43 -13.81 -9.03
C LYS A 111 -1.50 -12.82 -10.20
N THR A 112 -0.93 -11.64 -10.07
CA THR A 112 -1.04 -10.56 -11.07
C THR A 112 0.27 -10.40 -11.85
N THR A 113 0.19 -9.78 -13.03
CA THR A 113 1.36 -9.45 -13.87
C THR A 113 2.35 -8.48 -13.19
N ILE A 114 1.99 -7.93 -12.03
CA ILE A 114 2.84 -7.09 -11.17
C ILE A 114 4.13 -7.82 -10.76
N GLY A 115 4.09 -9.14 -10.52
CA GLY A 115 5.28 -9.96 -10.20
C GLY A 115 6.31 -10.09 -11.34
N LYS A 116 5.98 -9.64 -12.56
CA LYS A 116 6.97 -9.52 -13.64
C LYS A 116 7.85 -8.28 -13.49
N PHE A 117 7.36 -7.25 -12.82
CA PHE A 117 8.08 -5.98 -12.63
C PHE A 117 8.67 -5.84 -11.24
N PHE A 118 7.99 -6.38 -10.22
CA PHE A 118 8.34 -6.30 -8.82
C PHE A 118 8.70 -7.67 -8.25
N ASP A 119 9.79 -7.73 -7.48
CA ASP A 119 10.24 -8.92 -6.75
C ASP A 119 9.65 -8.99 -5.35
N SER A 120 9.58 -7.85 -4.64
CA SER A 120 9.05 -7.81 -3.28
C SER A 120 8.49 -6.43 -2.95
N ILE A 121 7.39 -6.40 -2.21
CA ILE A 121 6.77 -5.16 -1.70
C ILE A 121 6.81 -5.23 -0.17
N THR A 122 7.42 -4.24 0.47
CA THR A 122 7.52 -4.16 1.93
C THR A 122 6.92 -2.85 2.42
N ILE A 123 6.04 -2.93 3.42
CA ILE A 123 5.45 -1.76 4.07
C ILE A 123 6.52 -1.17 4.98
N ARG A 124 6.86 0.11 4.78
CA ARG A 124 7.83 0.84 5.61
C ARG A 124 7.15 1.51 6.79
N ASP A 125 6.04 2.19 6.53
CA ASP A 125 5.28 2.90 7.57
C ASP A 125 3.79 2.95 7.21
N MET A 126 2.94 2.98 8.23
CA MET A 126 1.48 2.94 8.07
C MET A 126 0.77 3.68 9.20
N HIS A 127 -0.06 4.65 8.82
CA HIS A 127 -0.92 5.42 9.72
C HIS A 127 -2.38 5.32 9.27
N LEU A 128 -3.23 4.89 10.20
CA LEU A 128 -4.68 4.75 9.96
C LEU A 128 -5.43 6.09 9.80
N GLY A 129 -4.72 7.23 9.88
CA GLY A 129 -5.30 8.55 9.75
C GLY A 129 -5.90 9.11 11.06
N THR A 130 -6.50 10.30 10.98
CA THR A 130 -7.03 11.09 12.10
C THR A 130 -8.46 10.78 12.48
N GLU A 131 -9.26 10.33 11.52
CA GLU A 131 -10.71 10.19 11.64
C GLU A 131 -11.13 8.78 11.20
N PHE A 132 -12.22 8.27 11.77
CA PHE A 132 -12.87 7.05 11.29
C PHE A 132 -13.78 7.40 10.10
N PRO A 133 -13.97 6.51 9.10
CA PRO A 133 -14.92 6.76 8.01
C PRO A 133 -16.33 7.03 8.54
N ASP A 134 -17.01 8.04 7.98
CA ASP A 134 -18.42 8.29 8.30
C ASP A 134 -19.30 7.27 7.57
N ILE A 135 -20.19 6.63 8.32
CA ILE A 135 -21.10 5.60 7.81
C ILE A 135 -22.43 6.28 7.47
N LYS A 136 -22.66 6.50 6.17
CA LYS A 136 -23.86 7.18 5.69
C LYS A 136 -25.08 6.29 5.75
N GLU A 137 -24.94 5.04 5.30
CA GLU A 137 -26.06 4.13 5.15
C GLU A 137 -25.60 2.67 5.31
N ILE A 138 -26.47 1.87 5.94
CA ILE A 138 -26.29 0.42 6.07
C ILE A 138 -27.56 -0.23 5.53
N THR A 139 -27.44 -0.99 4.45
CA THR A 139 -28.55 -1.69 3.79
C THR A 139 -28.32 -3.20 3.77
N VAL A 140 -29.41 -3.97 3.77
CA VAL A 140 -29.35 -5.42 3.60
C VAL A 140 -29.47 -5.73 2.12
N ASP A 141 -28.44 -6.36 1.54
CA ASP A 141 -28.44 -6.72 0.12
C ASP A 141 -29.08 -8.10 -0.11
N ASN A 142 -28.69 -9.10 0.68
CA ASN A 142 -29.18 -10.46 0.53
C ASN A 142 -29.28 -11.20 1.85
N VAL A 143 -30.38 -11.93 2.05
CA VAL A 143 -30.55 -12.85 3.18
C VAL A 143 -30.82 -14.24 2.62
N LYS A 144 -29.89 -15.17 2.85
CA LYS A 144 -30.07 -16.59 2.54
C LYS A 144 -30.64 -17.28 3.77
N LEU A 145 -31.86 -17.77 3.62
CA LEU A 145 -32.52 -18.62 4.60
C LEU A 145 -32.24 -20.08 4.24
N ASP A 146 -31.84 -20.87 5.23
CA ASP A 146 -31.76 -22.31 5.04
C ASP A 146 -33.17 -22.89 4.90
N LYS A 147 -33.38 -23.66 3.83
CA LYS A 147 -34.68 -24.20 3.45
C LYS A 147 -35.14 -25.35 4.35
N LYS A 148 -34.24 -25.92 5.17
CA LYS A 148 -34.55 -27.08 6.01
C LYS A 148 -34.88 -26.71 7.45
N GLU A 149 -34.10 -25.84 8.07
CA GLU A 149 -34.29 -25.48 9.48
C GLU A 149 -34.87 -24.07 9.71
N GLY A 150 -34.95 -23.24 8.66
CA GLY A 150 -35.56 -21.90 8.74
C GLY A 150 -34.69 -20.85 9.43
N TYR A 151 -33.41 -21.15 9.70
CA TYR A 151 -32.45 -20.18 10.21
C TYR A 151 -31.82 -19.35 9.09
N ILE A 152 -31.32 -18.18 9.45
CA ILE A 152 -30.57 -17.31 8.55
C ILE A 152 -29.15 -17.88 8.41
N GLU A 153 -28.82 -18.38 7.23
CA GLU A 153 -27.49 -18.95 6.93
C GLU A 153 -26.48 -17.85 6.62
N THR A 154 -26.89 -16.83 5.85
CA THR A 154 -25.98 -15.72 5.47
C THR A 154 -26.76 -14.43 5.29
N VAL A 155 -26.23 -13.35 5.88
CA VAL A 155 -26.69 -11.97 5.64
C VAL A 155 -25.57 -11.20 4.98
N SER A 156 -25.85 -10.62 3.82
CA SER A 156 -24.96 -9.69 3.14
C SER A 156 -25.43 -8.27 3.41
N LEU A 157 -24.54 -7.47 4.00
CA LEU A 157 -24.80 -6.06 4.32
C LEU A 157 -23.98 -5.19 3.37
N CYS A 158 -24.60 -4.16 2.83
CA CYS A 158 -23.95 -3.10 2.08
C CYS A 158 -23.77 -1.88 3.00
N LEU A 159 -22.55 -1.37 3.05
CA LEU A 159 -22.19 -0.23 3.88
C LEU A 159 -21.69 0.89 2.98
N SER A 160 -22.36 2.05 3.02
CA SER A 160 -21.91 3.26 2.34
C SER A 160 -21.06 4.07 3.32
N LEU A 161 -19.78 4.24 2.99
CA LEU A 161 -18.78 4.90 3.84
C LEU A 161 -18.01 5.98 3.09
N ASP A 162 -17.80 7.11 3.76
CA ASP A 162 -16.99 8.22 3.29
C ASP A 162 -15.78 8.40 4.20
N TYR A 163 -14.59 8.42 3.64
CA TYR A 163 -13.35 8.53 4.42
C TYR A 163 -12.57 9.81 4.10
N THR A 164 -12.34 10.63 5.12
CA THR A 164 -11.57 11.89 5.06
C THR A 164 -10.34 11.90 5.98
N GLY A 165 -9.98 10.74 6.54
CA GLY A 165 -9.02 10.64 7.65
C GLY A 165 -7.52 10.76 7.29
N ASN A 166 -7.13 11.07 6.05
CA ASN A 166 -5.72 11.15 5.62
C ASN A 166 -4.90 9.88 5.96
N PHE A 167 -5.33 8.73 5.42
CA PHE A 167 -4.62 7.46 5.56
C PHE A 167 -3.24 7.55 4.90
N LEU A 168 -2.18 7.28 5.65
CA LEU A 168 -0.83 7.34 5.13
C LEU A 168 -0.20 5.94 5.07
N LEU A 169 0.22 5.53 3.89
CA LEU A 169 0.89 4.24 3.67
C LEU A 169 2.15 4.45 2.85
N SER A 170 3.28 4.06 3.43
CA SER A 170 4.60 4.12 2.81
C SER A 170 5.11 2.72 2.48
N ILE A 171 5.46 2.50 1.23
CA ILE A 171 5.83 1.21 0.66
C ILE A 171 7.17 1.32 -0.04
N ASP A 172 8.04 0.34 0.19
CA ASP A 172 9.22 0.08 -0.62
C ASP A 172 8.95 -1.11 -1.54
N ALA A 173 9.09 -0.90 -2.84
CA ALA A 173 8.96 -1.94 -3.85
C ALA A 173 10.32 -2.21 -4.49
N LYS A 174 10.80 -3.45 -4.42
CA LYS A 174 12.00 -3.91 -5.13
C LYS A 174 11.60 -4.40 -6.50
N MET A 175 12.27 -3.89 -7.53
CA MET A 175 12.06 -4.27 -8.92
C MET A 175 13.09 -5.32 -9.35
N LYS A 176 12.74 -6.16 -10.33
CA LYS A 176 13.64 -7.23 -10.86
C LYS A 176 14.98 -6.75 -11.43
N PHE A 177 15.09 -5.46 -11.76
CA PHE A 177 16.31 -4.84 -12.26
C PHE A 177 17.19 -4.23 -11.15
N GLY A 178 16.97 -4.62 -9.88
CA GLY A 178 17.75 -4.15 -8.73
C GLY A 178 17.47 -2.70 -8.31
N LYS A 179 16.42 -2.08 -8.88
CA LYS A 179 15.97 -0.74 -8.49
C LYS A 179 14.95 -0.84 -7.37
N THR A 180 15.00 0.10 -6.44
CA THR A 180 14.00 0.25 -5.38
C THR A 180 13.15 1.48 -5.68
N ALA A 181 11.83 1.31 -5.68
CA ALA A 181 10.87 2.40 -5.76
C ALA A 181 10.27 2.62 -4.36
N TYR A 182 10.16 3.88 -3.95
CA TYR A 182 9.44 4.28 -2.75
C TYR A 182 8.13 4.93 -3.17
N LEU A 183 7.03 4.45 -2.62
CA LEU A 183 5.69 4.99 -2.82
C LEU A 183 5.10 5.41 -1.48
N SER A 184 4.58 6.62 -1.40
CA SER A 184 3.82 7.10 -0.25
C SER A 184 2.47 7.58 -0.72
N ILE A 185 1.41 7.02 -0.16
CA ILE A 185 0.02 7.40 -0.42
C ILE A 185 -0.45 8.20 0.79
N LYS A 186 -1.11 9.33 0.55
CA LYS A 186 -1.72 10.22 1.56
C LYS A 186 -3.16 10.51 1.16
#